data_AF-A0A6A7SJC5-F1
#
_entry.id   AF-A0A6A7SJC5-F1
#
_cell.length_a   1.000
_cell.length_b   1.000
_cell.length_c   1.000
_cell.angle_alpha   90.00
_cell.angle_beta   90.00
_cell.angle_gamma   90.00
#
_symmetry.space_group_name_H-M   'P 1'
#
loop_
_entity.id
_entity.type
_entity.pdbx_description
1 polymer ?
#
loop_
_entity_poly.entity_id
_entity_poly.type
_entity_poly.pdbx_seq_one_letter_code
_entity_poly.pdbx_strand_id
1 'polypeptide(L)'
;MPFKDRCIPASPLCRVLFAALITVSFGAGAASPVTFVARQAVDGDVFGTTVAIDDGRVAVGASSTDLERDDVGAVYLFDRTGGGIAPAAMLQASDGELADGFGASVAVSGDTVLVGAPGVVLSELNEGAAYLFERKGGAWTPVAKLRRDTVGKNDMAGVAVALDGGVAAIGAPGADVVGEDSGVVLVYERGEGGWTKTASLTPKSAGERFGSAVAVDGDRILVGASGDVPAKETTGSAYVFGRRDSGWEQAARLTPSDGGGGDGFGDAVALAGDWALVGARFADLDGSDEGAAYVFGRTGEGWSEIAKLTAPEPADRDQFGHAVALAGDIAVVGAPRVDEPGRDSGAVWTFAPGDDGWRLSTRLSPSAPDTYDEFGSAVAAGQGAVVVGAPQDIPADADGEVVTGTATLFPAVH
;
A
#
# COMPACT_ATOMS: atom_id res chain seq x y z
N MET A 1 43.00 39.39 -19.15
CA MET A 1 44.41 39.01 -18.85
C MET A 1 45.01 40.06 -17.92
N PRO A 2 45.91 39.68 -16.99
CA PRO A 2 45.64 39.69 -15.55
C PRO A 2 46.71 40.44 -14.73
N PHE A 3 46.54 40.52 -13.40
CA PHE A 3 47.70 40.55 -12.50
C PHE A 3 47.51 39.59 -11.32
N LYS A 4 48.28 38.52 -11.44
CA LYS A 4 48.62 37.48 -10.47
C LYS A 4 49.69 38.04 -9.53
N ASP A 5 49.78 37.45 -8.34
CA ASP A 5 50.93 37.44 -7.43
C ASP A 5 51.29 38.72 -6.65
N ARG A 6 50.93 38.72 -5.35
CA ARG A 6 51.86 39.10 -4.25
C ARG A 6 51.55 38.32 -2.97
N CYS A 7 52.17 37.15 -2.83
CA CYS A 7 52.55 36.61 -1.53
C CYS A 7 54.03 36.97 -1.29
N ILE A 8 54.36 37.49 -0.10
CA ILE A 8 55.70 37.43 0.48
C ILE A 8 55.56 36.91 1.93
N PRO A 9 56.30 35.86 2.32
CA PRO A 9 56.32 35.30 3.66
C PRO A 9 57.44 35.93 4.50
N ALA A 10 57.12 36.39 5.72
CA ALA A 10 58.00 36.43 6.90
C ALA A 10 57.44 37.37 7.98
N SER A 11 56.82 36.83 9.03
CA SER A 11 57.05 37.31 10.41
C SER A 11 56.56 36.27 11.44
N PRO A 12 57.29 36.06 12.55
CA PRO A 12 57.03 34.97 13.48
C PRO A 12 56.05 35.44 14.55
N LEU A 13 54.75 35.39 14.26
CA LEU A 13 53.70 35.47 15.27
C LEU A 13 52.69 34.34 15.05
N CYS A 14 53.23 33.12 15.08
CA CYS A 14 52.47 31.92 15.34
C CYS A 14 52.55 31.66 16.85
N ARG A 15 51.46 31.93 17.58
CA ARG A 15 50.95 31.08 18.67
C ARG A 15 49.75 31.72 19.39
N VAL A 16 48.71 30.89 19.49
CA VAL A 16 47.53 30.96 20.36
C VAL A 16 46.41 31.92 19.92
N LEU A 17 45.46 31.39 19.14
CA LEU A 17 44.07 31.41 19.55
C LEU A 17 43.36 30.15 19.02
N PHE A 18 42.94 29.30 19.94
CA PHE A 18 41.94 28.26 19.69
C PHE A 18 40.64 28.97 19.31
N ALA A 19 40.20 28.84 18.06
CA ALA A 19 38.83 29.08 17.69
C ALA A 19 38.38 27.87 16.88
N ALA A 20 37.39 27.17 17.43
CA ALA A 20 36.80 25.97 16.88
C ALA A 20 36.48 26.17 15.39
N LEU A 21 37.01 25.31 14.52
CA LEU A 21 36.31 25.00 13.29
C LEU A 21 35.02 24.31 13.72
N ILE A 22 33.95 25.10 13.79
CA ILE A 22 32.61 24.57 13.60
C ILE A 22 32.64 24.02 12.17
N THR A 23 32.82 22.70 12.06
CA THR A 23 32.24 21.98 10.94
C THR A 23 30.75 22.30 11.01
N VAL A 24 30.31 23.27 10.21
CA VAL A 24 28.90 23.34 9.83
C VAL A 24 28.71 22.08 9.03
N SER A 25 28.27 21.01 9.70
CA SER A 25 27.57 19.95 9.00
C SER A 25 26.40 20.66 8.34
N PHE A 26 26.46 20.81 7.03
CA PHE A 26 25.23 20.89 6.27
C PHE A 26 24.48 19.63 6.68
N GLY A 27 23.44 19.80 7.49
CA GLY A 27 22.48 18.72 7.71
C GLY A 27 22.11 18.23 6.33
N ALA A 28 22.17 16.91 6.12
CA ALA A 28 21.65 16.29 4.92
C ALA A 28 20.26 16.88 4.72
N GLY A 29 20.09 17.75 3.72
CA GLY A 29 18.79 18.27 3.38
C GLY A 29 17.90 17.07 3.15
N ALA A 30 16.71 17.06 3.75
CA ALA A 30 15.72 16.03 3.48
C ALA A 30 15.63 15.88 1.96
N ALA A 31 15.85 14.66 1.47
CA ALA A 31 15.82 14.42 0.04
C ALA A 31 14.46 14.87 -0.51
N SER A 32 14.44 15.49 -1.68
CA SER A 32 13.18 15.91 -2.28
C SER A 32 12.37 14.68 -2.71
N PRO A 33 11.03 14.77 -2.79
CA PRO A 33 10.21 13.73 -3.38
C PRO A 33 10.70 13.40 -4.79
N VAL A 34 10.66 12.12 -5.16
CA VAL A 34 11.07 11.63 -6.48
C VAL A 34 9.90 10.92 -7.13
N THR A 35 9.37 11.50 -8.20
CA THR A 35 8.37 10.86 -9.07
C THR A 35 9.09 10.01 -10.11
N PHE A 36 8.58 8.80 -10.35
CA PHE A 36 9.14 7.82 -11.25
C PHE A 36 8.03 7.02 -11.94
N VAL A 37 8.40 6.39 -13.06
CA VAL A 37 7.48 5.67 -13.95
C VAL A 37 8.06 4.33 -14.40
N ALA A 38 7.21 3.45 -14.90
CA ALA A 38 7.63 2.31 -15.69
C ALA A 38 7.93 2.75 -17.12
N ARG A 39 9.22 2.88 -17.46
CA ARG A 39 9.63 3.00 -18.87
C ARG A 39 9.51 1.62 -19.51
N GLN A 40 8.80 1.53 -20.64
CA GLN A 40 8.38 0.27 -21.29
C GLN A 40 7.19 -0.44 -20.61
N ALA A 41 6.27 0.32 -20.00
CA ALA A 41 4.95 -0.22 -19.72
C ALA A 41 4.40 -0.88 -21.00
N VAL A 42 3.92 -2.12 -20.88
CA VAL A 42 3.26 -2.78 -22.00
C VAL A 42 2.05 -1.93 -22.36
N ASP A 43 1.79 -1.78 -23.67
CA ASP A 43 0.83 -0.83 -24.21
C ASP A 43 -0.57 -1.05 -23.57
N GLY A 44 -0.94 -0.24 -22.57
CA GLY A 44 -2.24 -0.27 -21.88
C GLY A 44 -2.22 -0.56 -20.36
N ASP A 45 -1.12 -1.05 -19.80
CA ASP A 45 -0.97 -1.22 -18.34
C ASP A 45 -1.11 0.11 -17.60
N VAL A 46 -1.65 0.15 -16.37
CA VAL A 46 -1.78 1.41 -15.59
C VAL A 46 -0.85 1.38 -14.39
N PHE A 47 0.34 1.97 -14.50
CA PHE A 47 1.35 1.96 -13.42
C PHE A 47 0.94 2.85 -12.25
N GLY A 48 1.20 2.40 -11.02
CA GLY A 48 0.87 3.16 -9.81
C GLY A 48 -0.50 2.83 -9.23
N THR A 49 -1.20 1.81 -9.74
CA THR A 49 -2.48 1.33 -9.18
C THR A 49 -2.30 0.68 -7.81
N THR A 50 -1.15 0.07 -7.55
CA THR A 50 -0.76 -0.47 -6.24
C THR A 50 0.72 -0.22 -5.96
N VAL A 51 1.08 -0.09 -4.68
CA VAL A 51 2.46 0.14 -4.25
C VAL A 51 2.76 -0.62 -2.96
N ALA A 52 4.00 -1.09 -2.81
CA ALA A 52 4.52 -1.66 -1.57
C ALA A 52 6.00 -1.26 -1.38
N ILE A 53 6.45 -1.18 -0.12
CA ILE A 53 7.83 -0.84 0.21
C ILE A 53 8.33 -1.67 1.39
N ASP A 54 9.50 -2.30 1.23
CA ASP A 54 10.24 -2.93 2.32
C ASP A 54 11.73 -3.01 1.98
N ASP A 55 12.59 -2.92 2.99
CA ASP A 55 14.07 -2.92 2.92
C ASP A 55 14.67 -2.17 1.72
N GLY A 56 14.24 -0.93 1.53
CA GLY A 56 14.69 -0.10 0.41
C GLY A 56 14.13 -0.51 -0.95
N ARG A 57 13.36 -1.60 -1.06
CA ARG A 57 12.73 -2.04 -2.29
C ARG A 57 11.31 -1.52 -2.40
N VAL A 58 10.97 -1.05 -3.59
CA VAL A 58 9.63 -0.59 -3.94
C VAL A 58 9.08 -1.50 -5.03
N ALA A 59 7.86 -1.98 -4.85
CA ALA A 59 7.11 -2.70 -5.86
C ALA A 59 5.91 -1.85 -6.27
N VAL A 60 5.68 -1.73 -7.58
CA VAL A 60 4.55 -0.95 -8.13
C VAL A 60 3.80 -1.82 -9.12
N GLY A 61 2.50 -1.99 -8.89
CA GLY A 61 1.60 -2.66 -9.81
C GLY A 61 1.30 -1.79 -11.01
N ALA A 62 1.20 -2.45 -12.16
CA ALA A 62 0.68 -1.89 -13.39
C ALA A 62 -0.36 -2.85 -13.95
N SER A 63 -1.48 -2.97 -13.24
CA SER A 63 -2.58 -3.84 -13.64
C SER A 63 -3.43 -3.14 -14.70
N SER A 64 -3.59 -3.75 -15.88
CA SER A 64 -4.48 -3.25 -16.93
C SER A 64 -5.95 -3.19 -16.49
N THR A 65 -6.70 -2.26 -17.08
CA THR A 65 -8.17 -2.28 -17.15
C THR A 65 -8.69 -2.34 -18.60
N ASP A 66 -7.80 -2.34 -19.60
CA ASP A 66 -8.18 -2.40 -21.01
C ASP A 66 -8.55 -3.83 -21.41
N LEU A 67 -9.82 -3.98 -21.79
CA LEU A 67 -10.46 -5.25 -22.13
C LEU A 67 -10.23 -5.66 -23.60
N GLU A 68 -9.55 -4.82 -24.39
CA GLU A 68 -9.35 -5.03 -25.83
C GLU A 68 -7.97 -5.62 -26.21
N ARG A 69 -7.08 -5.88 -25.24
CA ARG A 69 -5.70 -6.35 -25.47
C ARG A 69 -5.36 -7.54 -24.59
N ASP A 70 -4.53 -8.48 -25.11
CA ASP A 70 -3.98 -9.70 -24.47
C ASP A 70 -3.14 -9.45 -23.19
N ASP A 71 -3.45 -8.42 -22.41
CA ASP A 71 -2.64 -7.96 -21.29
C ASP A 71 -3.00 -8.66 -19.99
N VAL A 72 -1.95 -9.15 -19.34
CA VAL A 72 -1.97 -9.89 -18.09
C VAL A 72 -1.79 -8.92 -16.92
N GLY A 73 -1.15 -7.77 -17.14
CA GLY A 73 -0.63 -6.88 -16.10
C GLY A 73 0.80 -7.22 -15.67
N ALA A 74 1.45 -6.27 -15.00
CA ALA A 74 2.84 -6.41 -14.54
C ALA A 74 3.08 -5.81 -13.15
N VAL A 75 4.22 -6.17 -12.55
CA VAL A 75 4.78 -5.48 -11.37
C VAL A 75 6.20 -5.03 -11.67
N TYR A 76 6.49 -3.77 -11.40
CA TYR A 76 7.80 -3.18 -11.57
C TYR A 76 8.46 -2.99 -10.21
N LEU A 77 9.69 -3.49 -10.09
CA LEU A 77 10.51 -3.37 -8.90
C LEU A 77 11.55 -2.28 -9.07
N PHE A 78 11.75 -1.54 -8.01
CA PHE A 78 12.76 -0.49 -7.91
C PHE A 78 13.51 -0.60 -6.59
N ASP A 79 14.79 -0.23 -6.59
CA ASP A 79 15.59 -0.13 -5.37
C ASP A 79 15.84 1.36 -5.04
N ARG A 80 15.65 1.73 -3.77
CA ARG A 80 16.03 3.02 -3.21
C ARG A 80 17.55 3.11 -3.21
N THR A 81 18.07 4.21 -3.72
CA THR A 81 19.49 4.52 -3.75
C THR A 81 19.77 5.74 -2.86
N GLY A 82 21.04 5.99 -2.53
CA GLY A 82 21.44 7.11 -1.66
C GLY A 82 21.04 8.53 -2.14
N GLY A 83 20.40 8.67 -3.31
CA GLY A 83 19.89 9.93 -3.82
C GLY A 83 18.60 9.83 -4.64
N GLY A 84 17.87 8.71 -4.60
CA GLY A 84 16.65 8.54 -5.38
C GLY A 84 16.19 7.09 -5.50
N ILE A 85 15.72 6.70 -6.68
CA ILE A 85 15.15 5.38 -6.96
C ILE A 85 15.66 4.87 -8.32
N ALA A 86 15.93 3.57 -8.44
CA ALA A 86 16.44 2.96 -9.66
C ALA A 86 15.62 1.71 -10.04
N PRO A 87 15.28 1.50 -11.33
CA PRO A 87 14.62 0.27 -11.77
C PRO A 87 15.48 -0.96 -11.45
N ALA A 88 14.84 -2.02 -10.95
CA ALA A 88 15.50 -3.24 -10.54
C ALA A 88 15.05 -4.46 -11.36
N ALA A 89 13.74 -4.64 -11.56
CA ALA A 89 13.19 -5.75 -12.34
C ALA A 89 11.74 -5.49 -12.77
N MET A 90 11.24 -6.33 -13.67
CA MET A 90 9.82 -6.45 -14.00
C MET A 90 9.40 -7.90 -13.74
N LEU A 91 8.25 -8.09 -13.10
CA LEU A 91 7.65 -9.38 -12.80
C LEU A 91 6.39 -9.56 -13.64
N GLN A 92 6.20 -10.77 -14.15
CA GLN A 92 5.02 -11.18 -14.92
C GLN A 92 4.62 -12.59 -14.50
N ALA A 93 3.33 -12.92 -14.59
CA ALA A 93 2.86 -14.29 -14.40
C ALA A 93 3.42 -15.19 -15.51
N SER A 94 3.88 -16.39 -15.14
CA SER A 94 4.44 -17.37 -16.11
C SER A 94 3.38 -18.00 -17.02
N ASP A 95 2.14 -17.99 -16.58
CA ASP A 95 0.94 -18.59 -17.18
C ASP A 95 -0.17 -17.55 -17.30
N GLY A 96 0.22 -16.27 -17.41
CA GLY A 96 -0.71 -15.15 -17.47
C GLY A 96 -1.63 -15.24 -18.68
N GLU A 97 -2.93 -15.05 -18.43
CA GLU A 97 -3.95 -14.96 -19.45
C GLU A 97 -4.56 -13.56 -19.51
N LEU A 98 -5.24 -13.27 -20.63
CA LEU A 98 -6.02 -12.05 -20.81
C LEU A 98 -6.87 -11.81 -19.55
N ALA A 99 -6.83 -10.58 -19.03
CA ALA A 99 -7.69 -10.17 -17.93
C ALA A 99 -7.37 -10.83 -16.57
N ASP A 100 -6.19 -11.43 -16.38
CA ASP A 100 -5.76 -11.94 -15.07
C ASP A 100 -5.55 -10.82 -14.02
N GLY A 101 -5.23 -9.60 -14.47
CA GLY A 101 -5.02 -8.46 -13.57
C GLY A 101 -3.82 -8.63 -12.64
N PHE A 102 -2.75 -9.28 -13.11
CA PHE A 102 -1.50 -9.41 -12.38
C PHE A 102 -0.96 -8.03 -11.98
N GLY A 103 -0.66 -7.84 -10.70
CA GLY A 103 -0.27 -6.53 -10.15
C GLY A 103 -1.43 -5.73 -9.55
N ALA A 104 -2.66 -6.26 -9.55
CA ALA A 104 -3.81 -5.64 -8.90
C ALA A 104 -3.65 -5.55 -7.37
N SER A 105 -2.76 -6.33 -6.79
CA SER A 105 -2.26 -6.15 -5.42
C SER A 105 -0.81 -6.60 -5.32
N VAL A 106 -0.02 -5.96 -4.47
CA VAL A 106 1.40 -6.28 -4.32
C VAL A 106 1.86 -6.11 -2.87
N ALA A 107 2.70 -7.04 -2.40
CA ALA A 107 3.39 -6.95 -1.12
C ALA A 107 4.85 -7.39 -1.28
N VAL A 108 5.76 -6.74 -0.56
CA VAL A 108 7.20 -7.03 -0.58
C VAL A 108 7.70 -7.20 0.85
N SER A 109 8.55 -8.21 1.07
CA SER A 109 9.28 -8.42 2.30
C SER A 109 10.67 -8.96 1.98
N GLY A 110 11.69 -8.13 2.16
CA GLY A 110 13.08 -8.38 1.75
C GLY A 110 13.19 -8.86 0.30
N ASP A 111 13.67 -10.10 0.14
CA ASP A 111 13.88 -10.76 -1.15
C ASP A 111 12.68 -11.61 -1.61
N THR A 112 11.48 -11.34 -1.09
CA THR A 112 10.22 -11.99 -1.51
C THR A 112 9.19 -10.96 -1.93
N VAL A 113 8.50 -11.21 -3.05
CA VAL A 113 7.38 -10.40 -3.55
C VAL A 113 6.18 -11.30 -3.78
N LEU A 114 5.03 -10.89 -3.28
CA LEU A 114 3.73 -11.53 -3.50
C LEU A 114 2.88 -10.61 -4.37
N VAL A 115 2.36 -11.14 -5.47
CA VAL A 115 1.58 -10.39 -6.45
C VAL A 115 0.22 -11.02 -6.65
N GLY A 116 -0.85 -10.27 -6.46
CA GLY A 116 -2.21 -10.71 -6.75
C GLY A 116 -2.54 -10.59 -8.24
N ALA A 117 -3.33 -11.54 -8.73
CA ALA A 117 -3.94 -11.57 -10.05
C ALA A 117 -5.37 -12.13 -9.87
N PRO A 118 -6.31 -11.30 -9.42
CA PRO A 118 -7.66 -11.75 -9.06
C PRO A 118 -8.49 -12.24 -10.25
N GLY A 119 -8.06 -11.92 -11.47
CA GLY A 119 -8.90 -11.95 -12.65
C GLY A 119 -9.87 -10.75 -12.67
N VAL A 120 -10.23 -10.30 -13.87
CA VAL A 120 -11.37 -9.41 -14.06
C VAL A 120 -12.58 -10.20 -14.58
N VAL A 121 -13.76 -9.62 -14.37
CA VAL A 121 -15.10 -10.21 -14.49
C VAL A 121 -15.43 -10.84 -15.86
N LEU A 122 -14.55 -10.72 -16.87
CA LEU A 122 -14.76 -11.26 -18.21
C LEU A 122 -14.21 -12.67 -18.44
N SER A 123 -13.35 -13.20 -17.56
CA SER A 123 -12.97 -14.61 -17.64
C SER A 123 -14.12 -15.49 -17.13
N GLU A 124 -14.43 -16.57 -17.84
CA GLU A 124 -15.51 -17.50 -17.46
C GLU A 124 -15.31 -18.15 -16.07
N LEU A 125 -14.11 -18.02 -15.48
CA LEU A 125 -13.73 -18.63 -14.22
C LEU A 125 -13.35 -17.63 -13.11
N ASN A 126 -12.81 -16.44 -13.39
CA ASN A 126 -12.45 -15.38 -12.41
C ASN A 126 -12.05 -15.88 -11.00
N GLU A 127 -11.22 -16.92 -11.00
CA GLU A 127 -10.84 -17.67 -9.81
C GLU A 127 -9.80 -16.94 -8.98
N GLY A 128 -8.93 -16.23 -9.70
CA GLY A 128 -7.80 -15.51 -9.17
C GLY A 128 -6.68 -16.39 -8.61
N ALA A 129 -5.50 -15.81 -8.48
CA ALA A 129 -4.38 -16.37 -7.75
C ALA A 129 -3.49 -15.26 -7.20
N ALA A 130 -2.54 -15.65 -6.35
CA ALA A 130 -1.37 -14.83 -6.06
C ALA A 130 -0.09 -15.57 -6.46
N TYR A 131 0.89 -14.84 -6.95
CA TYR A 131 2.16 -15.36 -7.43
C TYR A 131 3.28 -14.89 -6.52
N LEU A 132 4.10 -15.84 -6.09
CA LEU A 132 5.24 -15.56 -5.23
C LEU A 132 6.53 -15.58 -6.03
N PHE A 133 7.32 -14.53 -5.89
CA PHE A 133 8.65 -14.38 -6.48
C PHE A 133 9.70 -14.29 -5.38
N GLU A 134 10.85 -14.91 -5.60
CA GLU A 134 12.01 -14.82 -4.72
C GLU A 134 13.23 -14.34 -5.50
N ARG A 135 14.04 -13.50 -4.85
CA ARG A 135 15.31 -13.06 -5.41
C ARG A 135 16.43 -14.03 -5.06
N LYS A 136 17.07 -14.60 -6.09
CA LYS A 136 18.21 -15.52 -5.95
C LYS A 136 19.33 -15.11 -6.90
N GLY A 137 20.52 -14.87 -6.36
CA GLY A 137 21.69 -14.46 -7.17
C GLY A 137 21.49 -13.15 -7.94
N GLY A 138 20.63 -12.25 -7.43
CA GLY A 138 20.32 -10.97 -8.06
C GLY A 138 19.11 -10.98 -9.00
N ALA A 139 18.62 -12.16 -9.39
CA ALA A 139 17.47 -12.31 -10.28
C ALA A 139 16.21 -12.71 -9.50
N TRP A 140 15.05 -12.22 -9.94
CA TRP A 140 13.75 -12.62 -9.41
C TRP A 140 13.22 -13.82 -10.18
N THR A 141 12.78 -14.84 -9.44
CA THR A 141 12.22 -16.07 -10.01
C THR A 141 10.86 -16.38 -9.39
N PRO A 142 9.85 -16.77 -10.18
CA PRO A 142 8.60 -17.28 -9.63
C PRO A 142 8.88 -18.59 -8.90
N VAL A 143 8.31 -18.75 -7.70
CA VAL A 143 8.49 -19.95 -6.86
C VAL A 143 7.19 -20.64 -6.49
N ALA A 144 6.05 -19.93 -6.55
CA ALA A 144 4.75 -20.52 -6.27
C ALA A 144 3.60 -19.73 -6.92
N LYS A 145 2.54 -20.45 -7.31
CA LYS A 145 1.20 -19.91 -7.58
C LYS A 145 0.29 -20.38 -6.44
N LEU A 146 -0.28 -19.44 -5.71
CA LEU A 146 -1.02 -19.62 -4.47
C LEU A 146 -2.50 -19.33 -4.73
N ARG A 147 -3.37 -20.30 -4.46
CA ARG A 147 -4.82 -20.20 -4.70
C ARG A 147 -5.58 -21.24 -3.87
N ARG A 148 -6.91 -21.16 -3.87
CA ARG A 148 -7.77 -22.15 -3.21
C ARG A 148 -7.61 -23.54 -3.87
N ASP A 149 -7.80 -24.59 -3.08
CA ASP A 149 -7.77 -25.97 -3.60
C ASP A 149 -9.05 -26.28 -4.39
N THR A 150 -10.19 -25.83 -3.84
CA THR A 150 -11.48 -25.81 -4.52
C THR A 150 -11.70 -24.41 -5.06
N VAL A 151 -11.57 -24.30 -6.37
CA VAL A 151 -11.70 -23.05 -7.10
C VAL A 151 -13.13 -22.91 -7.60
N GLY A 152 -13.78 -21.81 -7.23
CA GLY A 152 -15.11 -21.39 -7.69
C GLY A 152 -15.03 -20.21 -8.65
N LYS A 153 -16.09 -20.04 -9.45
CA LYS A 153 -16.23 -18.87 -10.31
C LYS A 153 -16.34 -17.60 -9.45
N ASN A 154 -15.60 -16.56 -9.79
CA ASN A 154 -15.59 -15.27 -9.05
C ASN A 154 -15.04 -15.35 -7.62
N ASP A 155 -14.24 -16.37 -7.28
CA ASP A 155 -13.54 -16.40 -5.99
C ASP A 155 -12.63 -15.17 -5.79
N MET A 156 -12.06 -14.67 -6.89
CA MET A 156 -11.20 -13.47 -6.93
C MET A 156 -10.00 -13.57 -5.95
N ALA A 157 -9.34 -14.72 -5.86
CA ALA A 157 -8.17 -14.85 -5.01
C ALA A 157 -7.03 -13.93 -5.48
N GLY A 158 -6.41 -13.18 -4.56
CA GLY A 158 -5.40 -12.19 -4.91
C GLY A 158 -5.95 -10.77 -5.11
N VAL A 159 -7.22 -10.51 -4.79
CA VAL A 159 -7.73 -9.12 -4.68
C VAL A 159 -6.89 -8.33 -3.68
N ALA A 160 -6.52 -8.96 -2.57
CA ALA A 160 -5.62 -8.39 -1.58
C ALA A 160 -4.54 -9.40 -1.22
N VAL A 161 -3.30 -8.93 -1.11
CA VAL A 161 -2.16 -9.72 -0.66
C VAL A 161 -1.38 -8.97 0.41
N ALA A 162 -0.85 -9.70 1.38
CA ALA A 162 0.06 -9.16 2.37
C ALA A 162 1.15 -10.16 2.70
N LEU A 163 2.32 -9.64 3.04
CA LEU A 163 3.53 -10.42 3.24
C LEU A 163 4.36 -9.77 4.35
N ASP A 164 4.74 -10.56 5.35
CA ASP A 164 5.76 -10.19 6.32
C ASP A 164 6.63 -11.40 6.67
N GLY A 165 7.91 -11.30 6.32
CA GLY A 165 8.89 -12.37 6.50
C GLY A 165 8.43 -13.69 5.91
N GLY A 166 8.09 -14.63 6.78
CA GLY A 166 7.68 -15.99 6.43
C GLY A 166 6.16 -16.20 6.31
N VAL A 167 5.33 -15.16 6.40
CA VAL A 167 3.86 -15.26 6.38
C VAL A 167 3.32 -14.50 5.16
N ALA A 168 2.54 -15.20 4.33
CA ALA A 168 1.84 -14.66 3.17
C ALA A 168 0.34 -14.87 3.36
N ALA A 169 -0.45 -13.81 3.17
CA ALA A 169 -1.89 -13.86 3.28
C ALA A 169 -2.54 -13.37 1.98
N ILE A 170 -3.56 -14.10 1.51
CA ILE A 170 -4.22 -13.86 0.21
C ILE A 170 -5.72 -13.82 0.41
N GLY A 171 -6.33 -12.68 0.14
CA GLY A 171 -7.77 -12.48 0.18
C GLY A 171 -8.46 -12.97 -1.10
N ALA A 172 -9.60 -13.63 -0.93
CA ALA A 172 -10.50 -14.09 -1.98
C ALA A 172 -11.95 -13.72 -1.58
N PRO A 173 -12.34 -12.43 -1.69
CA PRO A 173 -13.57 -11.93 -1.10
C PRO A 173 -14.85 -12.43 -1.78
N GLY A 174 -14.78 -12.91 -3.02
CA GLY A 174 -15.94 -13.50 -3.72
C GLY A 174 -16.09 -15.00 -3.49
N ALA A 175 -15.28 -15.59 -2.61
CA ALA A 175 -15.31 -17.02 -2.36
C ALA A 175 -16.57 -17.46 -1.60
N ASP A 176 -17.27 -18.46 -2.14
CA ASP A 176 -18.43 -19.08 -1.51
C ASP A 176 -18.03 -20.17 -0.50
N VAL A 177 -17.45 -19.77 0.64
CA VAL A 177 -17.02 -20.72 1.69
C VAL A 177 -18.11 -21.02 2.70
N VAL A 178 -18.69 -19.98 3.32
CA VAL A 178 -19.79 -20.12 4.30
C VAL A 178 -21.15 -19.93 3.63
N GLY A 179 -21.18 -19.09 2.60
CA GLY A 179 -22.31 -18.82 1.73
C GLY A 179 -21.88 -17.87 0.62
N GLU A 180 -22.84 -17.40 -0.17
CA GLU A 180 -22.60 -16.47 -1.30
C GLU A 180 -21.74 -15.27 -0.86
N ASP A 181 -20.66 -14.98 -1.58
CA ASP A 181 -19.74 -13.86 -1.35
C ASP A 181 -19.26 -13.75 0.11
N SER A 182 -19.17 -14.87 0.83
CA SER A 182 -18.68 -14.87 2.21
C SER A 182 -17.21 -14.42 2.27
N GLY A 183 -16.38 -14.91 1.35
CA GLY A 183 -14.97 -14.63 1.28
C GLY A 183 -14.10 -15.56 2.13
N VAL A 184 -12.79 -15.54 1.88
CA VAL A 184 -11.77 -16.29 2.63
C VAL A 184 -10.41 -15.62 2.53
N VAL A 185 -9.56 -15.80 3.55
CA VAL A 185 -8.13 -15.49 3.48
C VAL A 185 -7.31 -16.78 3.59
N LEU A 186 -6.46 -17.02 2.60
CA LEU A 186 -5.51 -18.14 2.61
C LEU A 186 -4.21 -17.68 3.26
N VAL A 187 -3.71 -18.44 4.23
CA VAL A 187 -2.44 -18.16 4.90
C VAL A 187 -1.42 -19.22 4.50
N TYR A 188 -0.30 -18.77 3.97
CA TYR A 188 0.85 -19.57 3.60
C TYR A 188 2.04 -19.19 4.46
N GLU A 189 2.80 -20.20 4.87
CA GLU A 189 4.01 -20.01 5.66
C GLU A 189 5.22 -20.64 4.99
N ARG A 190 6.35 -19.96 5.11
CA ARG A 190 7.64 -20.40 4.59
C ARG A 190 8.29 -21.40 5.55
N GLY A 191 8.45 -22.64 5.10
CA GLY A 191 9.25 -23.67 5.77
C GLY A 191 10.52 -24.04 4.99
N GLU A 192 11.21 -25.09 5.44
CA GLU A 192 12.42 -25.62 4.76
C GLU A 192 12.13 -26.08 3.32
N GLY A 193 10.91 -26.59 3.07
CA GLY A 193 10.45 -27.06 1.77
C GLY A 193 9.85 -26.00 0.86
N GLY A 194 9.88 -24.72 1.25
CA GLY A 194 9.19 -23.62 0.56
C GLY A 194 7.89 -23.22 1.23
N TRP A 195 6.99 -22.62 0.47
CA TRP A 195 5.73 -22.05 0.96
C TRP A 195 4.62 -23.09 0.99
N THR A 196 3.93 -23.22 2.11
CA THR A 196 2.82 -24.16 2.29
C THR A 196 1.63 -23.48 2.94
N LYS A 197 0.41 -23.80 2.49
CA LYS A 197 -0.82 -23.29 3.11
C LYS A 197 -0.97 -23.87 4.51
N THR A 198 -1.05 -23.03 5.53
CA THR A 198 -1.19 -23.44 6.94
C THR A 198 -2.58 -23.16 7.50
N ALA A 199 -3.32 -22.21 6.92
CA ALA A 199 -4.68 -21.91 7.35
C ALA A 199 -5.56 -21.35 6.21
N SER A 200 -6.87 -21.46 6.43
CA SER A 200 -7.90 -20.68 5.73
C SER A 200 -8.72 -19.96 6.79
N LEU A 201 -8.68 -18.63 6.81
CA LEU A 201 -9.46 -17.79 7.72
C LEU A 201 -10.81 -17.50 7.07
N THR A 202 -11.90 -17.73 7.80
CA THR A 202 -13.27 -17.63 7.26
C THR A 202 -14.13 -16.71 8.12
N PRO A 203 -15.10 -16.00 7.49
CA PRO A 203 -16.13 -15.24 8.20
C PRO A 203 -17.12 -16.16 8.93
N LYS A 204 -18.12 -15.56 9.58
CA LYS A 204 -19.23 -16.29 10.21
C LYS A 204 -20.47 -16.36 9.33
N SER A 205 -20.60 -15.46 8.36
CA SER A 205 -21.83 -15.28 7.57
C SER A 205 -21.52 -15.14 6.07
N ALA A 206 -22.55 -15.29 5.25
CA ALA A 206 -22.52 -14.96 3.83
C ALA A 206 -22.46 -13.44 3.61
N GLY A 207 -21.99 -13.02 2.44
CA GLY A 207 -21.96 -11.62 2.00
C GLY A 207 -20.94 -10.73 2.72
N GLU A 208 -20.15 -11.26 3.66
CA GLU A 208 -19.18 -10.45 4.42
C GLU A 208 -18.02 -9.92 3.55
N ARG A 209 -17.80 -10.50 2.36
CA ARG A 209 -16.67 -10.20 1.45
C ARG A 209 -15.33 -10.25 2.17
N PHE A 210 -15.18 -11.22 3.07
CA PHE A 210 -14.01 -11.38 3.93
C PHE A 210 -12.74 -11.61 3.10
N GLY A 211 -11.69 -10.83 3.38
CA GLY A 211 -10.50 -10.78 2.54
C GLY A 211 -10.54 -9.69 1.46
N SER A 212 -11.42 -8.69 1.59
CA SER A 212 -11.44 -7.50 0.72
C SER A 212 -10.13 -6.70 0.80
N ALA A 213 -9.52 -6.70 1.99
CA ALA A 213 -8.19 -6.16 2.25
C ALA A 213 -7.49 -7.04 3.28
N VAL A 214 -6.15 -7.13 3.24
CA VAL A 214 -5.38 -7.95 4.19
C VAL A 214 -4.09 -7.23 4.54
N ALA A 215 -3.67 -7.29 5.80
CA ALA A 215 -2.35 -6.86 6.28
C ALA A 215 -1.76 -7.90 7.23
N VAL A 216 -0.43 -8.03 7.26
CA VAL A 216 0.31 -8.95 8.12
C VAL A 216 1.38 -8.18 8.89
N ASP A 217 1.51 -8.46 10.19
CA ASP A 217 2.60 -7.97 11.04
C ASP A 217 2.98 -9.08 12.04
N GLY A 218 4.04 -9.80 11.70
CA GLY A 218 4.54 -10.98 12.36
C GLY A 218 3.47 -12.05 12.58
N ASP A 219 3.08 -12.21 13.83
CA ASP A 219 2.11 -13.20 14.29
C ASP A 219 0.66 -12.69 14.28
N ARG A 220 0.36 -11.65 13.50
CA ARG A 220 -0.99 -11.09 13.37
C ARG A 220 -1.36 -10.84 11.92
N ILE A 221 -2.63 -11.04 11.64
CA ILE A 221 -3.27 -10.76 10.35
C ILE A 221 -4.49 -9.89 10.62
N LEU A 222 -4.61 -8.79 9.88
CA LEU A 222 -5.81 -7.96 9.85
C LEU A 222 -6.53 -8.20 8.53
N VAL A 223 -7.82 -8.50 8.59
CA VAL A 223 -8.64 -8.84 7.42
C VAL A 223 -9.83 -7.91 7.33
N GLY A 224 -9.95 -7.19 6.22
CA GLY A 224 -11.15 -6.44 5.86
C GLY A 224 -12.30 -7.34 5.43
N ALA A 225 -13.52 -6.96 5.81
CA ALA A 225 -14.77 -7.61 5.43
C ALA A 225 -15.81 -6.53 5.18
N SER A 226 -15.70 -5.83 4.04
CA SER A 226 -16.50 -4.62 3.78
C SER A 226 -17.98 -4.88 3.53
N GLY A 227 -18.38 -6.12 3.24
CA GLY A 227 -19.78 -6.51 3.13
C GLY A 227 -20.43 -6.95 4.45
N ASP A 228 -19.65 -7.06 5.53
CA ASP A 228 -20.16 -7.48 6.84
C ASP A 228 -21.18 -6.47 7.40
N VAL A 229 -22.20 -6.95 8.11
CA VAL A 229 -23.27 -6.11 8.66
C VAL A 229 -23.37 -6.31 10.18
N PRO A 230 -22.46 -5.70 10.97
CA PRO A 230 -22.45 -5.77 12.44
C PRO A 230 -23.75 -5.34 13.11
N ALA A 231 -24.42 -4.35 12.55
CA ALA A 231 -25.65 -3.78 13.04
C ALA A 231 -26.49 -3.32 11.84
N LYS A 232 -27.80 -3.15 12.02
CA LYS A 232 -28.76 -2.95 10.91
C LYS A 232 -28.36 -1.88 9.88
N GLU A 233 -27.73 -0.81 10.33
CA GLU A 233 -27.34 0.33 9.48
C GLU A 233 -25.82 0.47 9.34
N THR A 234 -25.01 -0.40 9.95
CA THR A 234 -23.55 -0.32 9.89
C THR A 234 -23.04 -1.43 9.00
N THR A 235 -22.29 -1.07 7.97
CA THR A 235 -21.62 -2.03 7.08
C THR A 235 -20.11 -1.95 7.22
N GLY A 236 -19.46 -3.10 7.04
CA GLY A 236 -18.03 -3.25 7.12
C GLY A 236 -17.53 -3.62 8.52
N SER A 237 -16.56 -4.52 8.56
CA SER A 237 -15.74 -4.81 9.74
C SER A 237 -14.30 -5.07 9.32
N ALA A 238 -13.40 -5.06 10.29
CA ALA A 238 -12.08 -5.65 10.15
C ALA A 238 -11.85 -6.69 11.25
N TYR A 239 -11.18 -7.78 10.94
CA TYR A 239 -10.98 -8.92 11.84
C TYR A 239 -9.50 -9.11 12.13
N VAL A 240 -9.14 -9.14 13.41
CA VAL A 240 -7.76 -9.40 13.83
C VAL A 240 -7.63 -10.89 14.15
N PHE A 241 -6.67 -11.54 13.53
CA PHE A 241 -6.23 -12.89 13.85
C PHE A 241 -4.84 -12.85 14.48
N GLY A 242 -4.62 -13.72 15.46
CA GLY A 242 -3.31 -13.90 16.09
C GLY A 242 -2.87 -15.35 16.06
N ARG A 243 -1.56 -15.57 15.94
CA ARG A 243 -0.96 -16.90 16.03
C ARG A 243 -1.05 -17.44 17.47
N ARG A 244 -1.38 -18.73 17.57
CA ARG A 244 -1.48 -19.57 18.77
C ARG A 244 -0.85 -20.93 18.47
N ASP A 245 -0.67 -21.75 19.50
CA ASP A 245 -0.14 -23.11 19.36
C ASP A 245 -1.01 -24.00 18.43
N SER A 246 -2.32 -23.72 18.40
CA SER A 246 -3.34 -24.35 17.57
C SER A 246 -3.41 -23.83 16.12
N GLY A 247 -2.65 -22.78 15.79
CA GLY A 247 -2.71 -22.07 14.50
C GLY A 247 -3.21 -20.64 14.65
N TRP A 248 -3.94 -20.14 13.66
CA TRP A 248 -4.45 -18.78 13.63
C TRP A 248 -5.86 -18.70 14.25
N GLU A 249 -6.05 -17.82 15.22
CA GLU A 249 -7.33 -17.63 15.92
C GLU A 249 -7.80 -16.18 15.84
N GLN A 250 -9.11 -15.98 15.66
CA GLN A 250 -9.71 -14.63 15.67
C GLN A 250 -9.57 -14.03 17.09
N ALA A 251 -8.80 -12.95 17.20
CA ALA A 251 -8.57 -12.22 18.44
C ALA A 251 -9.56 -11.07 18.64
N ALA A 252 -10.01 -10.41 17.57
CA ALA A 252 -10.95 -9.30 17.64
C ALA A 252 -11.75 -9.12 16.36
N ARG A 253 -12.84 -8.37 16.47
CA ARG A 253 -13.58 -7.77 15.37
C ARG A 253 -13.66 -6.27 15.65
N LEU A 254 -13.21 -5.47 14.71
CA LEU A 254 -13.13 -4.02 14.76
C LEU A 254 -14.29 -3.45 13.94
N THR A 255 -14.99 -2.50 14.53
CA THR A 255 -16.09 -1.76 13.90
C THR A 255 -15.93 -0.28 14.22
N PRO A 256 -16.24 0.62 13.29
CA PRO A 256 -16.19 2.05 13.54
C PRO A 256 -17.25 2.45 14.57
N SER A 257 -16.94 3.45 15.40
CA SER A 257 -17.82 3.95 16.44
C SER A 257 -19.08 4.64 15.92
N ASP A 258 -19.04 5.14 14.69
CA ASP A 258 -20.10 5.89 14.02
C ASP A 258 -20.40 5.40 12.59
N GLY A 259 -20.11 4.13 12.29
CA GLY A 259 -20.28 3.60 10.94
C GLY A 259 -21.72 3.60 10.43
N GLY A 260 -21.89 4.13 9.22
CA GLY A 260 -23.08 4.10 8.41
C GLY A 260 -23.11 2.92 7.41
N GLY A 261 -24.17 2.90 6.63
CA GLY A 261 -24.44 1.86 5.65
C GLY A 261 -23.87 2.28 4.31
N GLY A 262 -22.93 1.51 3.78
CA GLY A 262 -22.21 1.81 2.54
C GLY A 262 -20.86 2.49 2.74
N ASP A 263 -20.46 2.86 3.96
CA ASP A 263 -19.23 3.63 4.26
C ASP A 263 -17.92 2.98 3.78
N GLY A 264 -17.95 1.69 3.42
CA GLY A 264 -16.78 0.96 2.93
C GLY A 264 -15.74 0.64 4.01
N PHE A 265 -16.15 0.59 5.29
CA PHE A 265 -15.23 0.24 6.37
C PHE A 265 -14.62 -1.15 6.15
N GLY A 266 -13.30 -1.24 6.11
CA GLY A 266 -12.59 -2.50 5.83
C GLY A 266 -12.28 -2.73 4.34
N ASP A 267 -12.55 -1.76 3.46
CA ASP A 267 -12.05 -1.78 2.07
C ASP A 267 -10.52 -1.59 2.00
N ALA A 268 -9.92 -0.95 3.00
CA ALA A 268 -8.47 -0.80 3.12
C ALA A 268 -8.04 -1.02 4.58
N VAL A 269 -6.96 -1.78 4.78
CA VAL A 269 -6.42 -2.08 6.11
C VAL A 269 -4.90 -2.00 6.15
N ALA A 270 -4.36 -1.55 7.26
CA ALA A 270 -2.93 -1.61 7.56
C ALA A 270 -2.71 -2.02 9.02
N LEU A 271 -1.59 -2.69 9.29
CA LEU A 271 -1.24 -3.21 10.61
C LEU A 271 0.25 -2.99 10.86
N ALA A 272 0.61 -2.37 11.99
CA ALA A 272 2.00 -2.24 12.40
C ALA A 272 2.08 -2.10 13.93
N GLY A 273 2.85 -2.97 14.59
CA GLY A 273 3.00 -2.90 16.04
C GLY A 273 1.65 -2.97 16.73
N ASP A 274 1.35 -2.07 17.66
CA ASP A 274 0.07 -2.09 18.38
C ASP A 274 -1.06 -1.31 17.68
N TRP A 275 -0.86 -0.93 16.42
CA TRP A 275 -1.82 -0.14 15.65
C TRP A 275 -2.42 -0.93 14.49
N ALA A 276 -3.73 -0.77 14.32
CA ALA A 276 -4.46 -1.14 13.11
C ALA A 276 -5.14 0.13 12.56
N LEU A 277 -5.08 0.30 11.25
CA LEU A 277 -5.71 1.42 10.54
C LEU A 277 -6.69 0.84 9.52
N VAL A 278 -7.93 1.32 9.54
CA VAL A 278 -9.00 0.82 8.68
C VAL A 278 -9.66 1.98 7.95
N GLY A 279 -9.66 1.94 6.62
CA GLY A 279 -10.31 2.94 5.77
C GLY A 279 -11.82 2.71 5.67
N ALA A 280 -12.56 3.80 5.58
CA ALA A 280 -13.99 3.88 5.25
C ALA A 280 -14.19 5.04 4.27
N ARG A 281 -13.81 4.80 3.02
CA ARG A 281 -13.69 5.84 1.98
C ARG A 281 -15.01 6.49 1.56
N PHE A 282 -16.14 5.92 1.96
CA PHE A 282 -17.48 6.44 1.69
C PHE A 282 -18.19 6.87 2.97
N ALA A 283 -17.44 7.05 4.07
CA ALA A 283 -18.03 7.58 5.29
C ALA A 283 -18.54 9.00 5.04
N ASP A 284 -19.83 9.20 5.28
CA ASP A 284 -20.46 10.52 5.27
C ASP A 284 -20.09 11.26 6.55
N LEU A 285 -19.50 12.45 6.42
CA LEU A 285 -19.17 13.32 7.54
C LEU A 285 -20.26 14.38 7.71
N ASP A 286 -20.06 15.58 7.14
CA ASP A 286 -21.06 16.65 7.09
C ASP A 286 -21.72 16.77 5.70
N GLY A 287 -21.21 16.01 4.74
CA GLY A 287 -21.57 15.88 3.33
C GLY A 287 -21.63 14.42 2.91
N SER A 288 -21.25 14.13 1.65
CA SER A 288 -21.37 12.78 1.07
C SER A 288 -20.04 12.21 0.61
N ASP A 289 -19.72 11.00 1.03
CA ASP A 289 -18.52 10.23 0.63
C ASP A 289 -17.19 10.99 0.86
N GLU A 290 -17.09 11.87 1.86
CA GLU A 290 -15.81 12.57 2.13
C GLU A 290 -14.75 11.59 2.68
N GLY A 291 -15.20 10.57 3.39
CA GLY A 291 -14.39 9.45 3.84
C GLY A 291 -13.67 9.68 5.16
N ALA A 292 -13.30 8.57 5.80
CA ALA A 292 -12.57 8.54 7.06
C ALA A 292 -11.60 7.35 7.13
N ALA A 293 -10.66 7.40 8.09
CA ALA A 293 -9.88 6.25 8.50
C ALA A 293 -9.86 6.12 10.02
N TYR A 294 -9.95 4.91 10.55
CA TYR A 294 -10.08 4.67 11.98
C TYR A 294 -8.85 3.96 12.51
N VAL A 295 -8.27 4.48 13.59
CA VAL A 295 -7.14 3.89 14.28
C VAL A 295 -7.64 3.06 15.46
N PHE A 296 -7.26 1.79 15.47
CA PHE A 296 -7.46 0.89 16.59
C PHE A 296 -6.14 0.64 17.29
N GLY A 297 -6.11 0.85 18.60
CA GLY A 297 -4.99 0.57 19.48
C GLY A 297 -5.18 -0.74 20.20
N ARG A 298 -4.10 -1.52 20.30
CA ARG A 298 -4.07 -2.69 21.16
C ARG A 298 -3.83 -2.26 22.61
N THR A 299 -4.70 -2.71 23.50
CA THR A 299 -4.61 -2.50 24.95
C THR A 299 -4.50 -3.86 25.65
N GLY A 300 -4.27 -3.84 26.97
CA GLY A 300 -4.30 -5.06 27.78
C GLY A 300 -5.64 -5.81 27.74
N GLU A 301 -6.72 -5.14 27.31
CA GLU A 301 -8.08 -5.69 27.22
C GLU A 301 -8.48 -6.11 25.80
N GLY A 302 -7.61 -5.91 24.79
CA GLY A 302 -7.90 -6.28 23.40
C GLY A 302 -7.58 -5.14 22.43
N TRP A 303 -8.52 -4.82 21.55
CA TRP A 303 -8.41 -3.72 20.59
C TRP A 303 -9.54 -2.72 20.82
N SER A 304 -9.23 -1.43 20.74
CA SER A 304 -10.20 -0.35 20.86
C SER A 304 -9.94 0.72 19.81
N GLU A 305 -11.00 1.32 19.26
CA GLU A 305 -10.87 2.54 18.47
C GLU A 305 -10.32 3.66 19.37
N ILE A 306 -9.29 4.35 18.91
CA ILE A 306 -8.66 5.45 19.66
C ILE A 306 -8.63 6.76 18.88
N ALA A 307 -8.89 6.73 17.58
CA ALA A 307 -8.99 7.92 16.74
C ALA A 307 -9.80 7.66 15.48
N LYS A 308 -10.52 8.69 15.03
CA LYS A 308 -11.04 8.86 13.67
C LYS A 308 -10.21 9.94 12.99
N LEU A 309 -9.62 9.61 11.84
CA LEU A 309 -8.82 10.50 11.01
C LEU A 309 -9.66 10.96 9.83
N THR A 310 -9.59 12.25 9.52
CA THR A 310 -10.27 12.88 8.38
C THR A 310 -9.31 13.83 7.68
N ALA A 311 -9.64 14.22 6.45
CA ALA A 311 -8.99 15.36 5.81
C ALA A 311 -9.21 16.64 6.65
N PRO A 312 -8.30 17.63 6.60
CA PRO A 312 -8.48 18.90 7.31
C PRO A 312 -9.67 19.73 6.79
N GLU A 313 -9.93 19.63 5.49
CA GLU A 313 -11.05 20.27 4.80
C GLU A 313 -11.74 19.18 3.96
N PRO A 314 -12.55 18.30 4.58
CA PRO A 314 -13.26 17.25 3.85
C PRO A 314 -14.26 17.87 2.87
N ALA A 315 -14.28 17.39 1.63
CA ALA A 315 -15.28 17.75 0.64
C ALA A 315 -15.97 16.49 0.05
N ASP A 316 -17.16 16.72 -0.50
CA ASP A 316 -17.99 15.66 -1.08
C ASP A 316 -17.18 14.83 -2.09
N ARG A 317 -17.18 13.50 -1.88
CA ARG A 317 -16.53 12.50 -2.72
C ARG A 317 -15.00 12.56 -2.77
N ASP A 318 -14.33 13.24 -1.84
CA ASP A 318 -12.86 13.21 -1.75
C ASP A 318 -12.30 11.80 -1.50
N GLN A 319 -13.10 10.91 -0.89
CA GLN A 319 -12.78 9.52 -0.59
C GLN A 319 -11.55 9.34 0.31
N PHE A 320 -11.42 10.15 1.37
CA PHE A 320 -10.37 9.94 2.36
C PHE A 320 -10.48 8.55 3.00
N GLY A 321 -9.36 7.83 3.09
CA GLY A 321 -9.38 6.43 3.54
C GLY A 321 -9.48 5.42 2.41
N HIS A 322 -9.41 5.86 1.15
CA HIS A 322 -9.36 4.98 -0.02
C HIS A 322 -8.18 4.00 0.04
N ALA A 323 -7.01 4.50 0.43
CA ALA A 323 -5.82 3.70 0.66
C ALA A 323 -5.20 4.08 2.00
N VAL A 324 -4.70 3.09 2.75
CA VAL A 324 -4.11 3.31 4.08
C VAL A 324 -2.81 2.53 4.21
N ALA A 325 -1.83 3.10 4.92
CA ALA A 325 -0.59 2.42 5.29
C ALA A 325 -0.17 2.81 6.71
N LEU A 326 0.56 1.91 7.37
CA LEU A 326 1.16 2.14 8.68
C LEU A 326 2.65 1.79 8.64
N ALA A 327 3.49 2.63 9.23
CA ALA A 327 4.89 2.35 9.47
C ALA A 327 5.30 2.86 10.85
N GLY A 328 5.39 1.94 11.82
CA GLY A 328 5.52 2.31 13.23
C GLY A 328 4.32 3.15 13.67
N ASP A 329 4.59 4.38 14.11
CA ASP A 329 3.58 5.33 14.57
C ASP A 329 3.09 6.31 13.47
N ILE A 330 3.52 6.12 12.21
CA ILE A 330 3.06 6.95 11.09
C ILE A 330 1.88 6.26 10.42
N ALA A 331 0.72 6.91 10.41
CA ALA A 331 -0.42 6.55 9.56
C ALA A 331 -0.38 7.40 8.29
N VAL A 332 -0.61 6.78 7.14
CA VAL A 332 -0.71 7.43 5.83
C VAL A 332 -2.07 7.12 5.25
N VAL A 333 -2.77 8.15 4.78
CA VAL A 333 -4.12 8.01 4.24
C VAL A 333 -4.23 8.78 2.92
N GLY A 334 -4.66 8.08 1.87
CA GLY A 334 -4.93 8.65 0.55
C GLY A 334 -6.39 9.02 0.34
N ALA A 335 -6.61 10.07 -0.45
CA ALA A 335 -7.90 10.53 -0.95
C ALA A 335 -7.73 10.94 -2.43
N PRO A 336 -7.86 10.00 -3.37
CA PRO A 336 -7.51 10.22 -4.77
C PRO A 336 -8.52 11.07 -5.54
N ARG A 337 -9.61 11.52 -4.89
CA ARG A 337 -10.68 12.31 -5.52
C ARG A 337 -10.73 13.76 -5.03
N VAL A 338 -9.68 14.17 -4.30
CA VAL A 338 -9.53 15.56 -3.85
C VAL A 338 -9.36 16.49 -5.04
N ASP A 339 -10.17 17.55 -5.07
CA ASP A 339 -10.24 18.53 -6.16
C ASP A 339 -9.23 19.70 -6.01
N GLU A 340 -8.11 19.50 -5.30
CA GLU A 340 -7.09 20.54 -5.04
C GLU A 340 -5.66 20.09 -5.42
N PRO A 341 -5.03 20.73 -6.43
CA PRO A 341 -5.39 22.01 -7.05
C PRO A 341 -6.40 21.93 -8.21
N GLY A 342 -6.79 20.73 -8.63
CA GLY A 342 -7.72 20.52 -9.72
C GLY A 342 -8.53 19.24 -9.53
N ARG A 343 -9.55 19.05 -10.38
CA ARG A 343 -10.49 17.94 -10.26
C ARG A 343 -9.76 16.60 -10.15
N ASP A 344 -10.09 15.80 -9.15
CA ASP A 344 -9.50 14.46 -8.91
C ASP A 344 -7.95 14.44 -8.94
N SER A 345 -7.29 15.55 -8.60
CA SER A 345 -5.82 15.62 -8.52
C SER A 345 -5.28 14.77 -7.37
N GLY A 346 -6.08 14.60 -6.31
CA GLY A 346 -5.81 13.71 -5.21
C GLY A 346 -4.85 14.27 -4.16
N ALA A 347 -4.90 13.70 -2.97
CA ALA A 347 -4.03 14.08 -1.85
C ALA A 347 -3.74 12.90 -0.92
N VAL A 348 -2.63 13.04 -0.18
CA VAL A 348 -2.26 12.10 0.89
C VAL A 348 -1.93 12.88 2.15
N TRP A 349 -2.38 12.39 3.29
CA TRP A 349 -2.04 12.94 4.59
C TRP A 349 -1.36 11.90 5.46
N THR A 350 -0.46 12.39 6.31
CA THR A 350 0.22 11.61 7.33
C THR A 350 -0.24 12.05 8.70
N PHE A 351 -0.39 11.10 9.61
CA PHE A 351 -0.79 11.32 11.00
C PHE A 351 0.16 10.58 11.91
N ALA A 352 0.34 11.10 13.13
CA ALA A 352 1.14 10.47 14.16
C ALA A 352 0.50 10.69 15.54
N PRO A 353 0.76 9.83 16.53
CA PRO A 353 0.42 10.08 17.92
C PRO A 353 1.00 11.41 18.43
N GLY A 354 0.19 12.14 19.19
CA GLY A 354 0.57 13.31 19.99
C GLY A 354 0.03 13.19 21.41
N ASP A 355 0.24 14.23 22.21
CA ASP A 355 -0.12 14.25 23.63
C ASP A 355 -1.64 14.05 23.86
N ASP A 356 -2.47 14.53 22.93
CA ASP A 356 -3.93 14.48 22.99
C ASP A 356 -4.55 13.50 21.95
N GLY A 357 -3.78 12.53 21.46
CA GLY A 357 -4.23 11.54 20.46
C GLY A 357 -3.57 11.71 19.09
N TRP A 358 -4.11 11.07 18.07
CA TRP A 358 -3.56 11.13 16.71
C TRP A 358 -3.79 12.51 16.09
N ARG A 359 -2.74 13.09 15.52
CA ARG A 359 -2.77 14.42 14.89
C ARG A 359 -2.19 14.37 13.49
N LEU A 360 -2.67 15.27 12.63
CA LEU A 360 -2.07 15.50 11.32
C LEU A 360 -0.60 15.91 11.48
N SER A 361 0.28 15.22 10.75
CA SER A 361 1.70 15.56 10.60
C SER A 361 1.93 16.41 9.35
N THR A 362 1.53 15.91 8.17
CA THR A 362 1.79 16.59 6.90
C THR A 362 0.83 16.18 5.77
N ARG A 363 0.61 17.08 4.81
CA ARG A 363 0.03 16.76 3.49
C ARG A 363 1.16 16.49 2.51
N LEU A 364 1.14 15.34 1.86
CA LEU A 364 2.05 14.99 0.77
C LEU A 364 1.41 15.40 -0.55
N SER A 365 2.21 15.95 -1.46
CA SER A 365 1.76 16.36 -2.79
C SER A 365 2.83 16.04 -3.82
N PRO A 366 2.44 15.64 -5.05
CA PRO A 366 3.40 15.46 -6.12
C PRO A 366 4.01 16.82 -6.51
N SER A 367 5.14 16.78 -7.21
CA SER A 367 5.85 18.01 -7.60
C SER A 367 5.14 18.83 -8.69
N ALA A 368 4.29 18.17 -9.48
CA ALA A 368 3.51 18.74 -10.56
C ALA A 368 2.11 18.08 -10.60
N PRO A 369 1.21 18.41 -9.67
CA PRO A 369 -0.16 17.89 -9.69
C PRO A 369 -0.94 18.44 -10.89
N ASP A 370 -1.74 17.59 -11.53
CA ASP A 370 -2.70 17.94 -12.58
C ASP A 370 -4.09 17.33 -12.28
N THR A 371 -5.09 17.76 -13.05
CA THR A 371 -6.44 17.21 -12.97
C THR A 371 -6.44 15.74 -13.37
N TYR A 372 -7.17 14.94 -12.60
CA TYR A 372 -7.35 13.51 -12.80
C TYR A 372 -6.12 12.66 -12.56
N ASP A 373 -5.06 13.15 -11.90
CA ASP A 373 -3.89 12.31 -11.57
C ASP A 373 -4.22 11.16 -10.61
N GLU A 374 -5.26 11.36 -9.78
CA GLU A 374 -5.67 10.45 -8.72
C GLU A 374 -4.54 10.13 -7.72
N PHE A 375 -3.75 11.14 -7.36
CA PHE A 375 -2.66 10.97 -6.40
C PHE A 375 -3.18 10.49 -5.04
N GLY A 376 -2.66 9.37 -4.54
CA GLY A 376 -3.15 8.74 -3.31
C GLY A 376 -4.05 7.53 -3.53
N SER A 377 -4.24 7.07 -4.77
CA SER A 377 -4.95 5.82 -5.08
C SER A 377 -4.28 4.59 -4.46
N ALA A 378 -2.96 4.64 -4.28
CA ALA A 378 -2.20 3.65 -3.54
C ALA A 378 -1.18 4.32 -2.62
N VAL A 379 -1.03 3.81 -1.40
CA VAL A 379 -0.03 4.29 -0.44
C VAL A 379 0.68 3.11 0.23
N ALA A 380 1.99 3.23 0.42
CA ALA A 380 2.78 2.30 1.23
C ALA A 380 3.79 3.08 2.06
N ALA A 381 4.07 2.61 3.27
CA ALA A 381 4.98 3.27 4.19
C ALA A 381 5.97 2.26 4.77
N GLY A 382 7.24 2.66 4.89
CA GLY A 382 8.29 1.82 5.43
C GLY A 382 9.61 2.56 5.54
N GLN A 383 10.32 2.36 6.65
CA GLN A 383 11.69 2.87 6.85
C GLN A 383 11.81 4.39 6.62
N GLY A 384 10.87 5.13 7.22
CA GLY A 384 10.81 6.59 7.13
C GLY A 384 10.55 7.11 5.72
N ALA A 385 9.98 6.30 4.83
CA ALA A 385 9.54 6.74 3.50
C ALA A 385 8.10 6.35 3.24
N VAL A 386 7.48 7.12 2.35
CA VAL A 386 6.15 6.85 1.82
C VAL A 386 6.25 6.77 0.30
N VAL A 387 5.59 5.79 -0.29
CA VAL A 387 5.40 5.69 -1.75
C VAL A 387 3.93 5.91 -2.03
N VAL A 388 3.63 6.77 -2.99
CA VAL A 388 2.26 7.11 -3.39
C VAL A 388 2.10 6.87 -4.88
N GLY A 389 1.05 6.15 -5.27
CA GLY A 389 0.65 5.96 -6.66
C GLY A 389 -0.31 7.06 -7.16
N ALA A 390 -0.16 7.44 -8.42
CA ALA A 390 -1.04 8.33 -9.17
C ALA A 390 -1.30 7.68 -10.56
N PRO A 391 -2.23 6.70 -10.63
CA PRO A 391 -2.36 5.82 -11.80
C PRO A 391 -2.78 6.54 -13.08
N GLN A 392 -3.32 7.75 -12.98
CA GLN A 392 -3.81 8.52 -14.12
C GLN A 392 -2.90 9.72 -14.47
N ASP A 393 -1.82 9.93 -13.70
CA ASP A 393 -0.82 10.96 -13.99
C ASP A 393 -0.02 10.59 -15.24
N ILE A 394 0.11 11.55 -16.17
CA ILE A 394 0.90 11.41 -17.39
C ILE A 394 2.01 12.46 -17.35
N PRO A 395 3.28 12.08 -17.10
CA PRO A 395 4.38 13.02 -17.03
C PRO A 395 4.57 13.82 -18.32
N ALA A 396 4.84 15.11 -18.16
CA ALA A 396 5.08 16.02 -19.28
C ALA A 396 6.31 15.66 -20.16
N ASP A 397 7.26 14.88 -19.63
CA ASP A 397 8.47 14.44 -20.32
C ASP A 397 8.32 13.05 -20.98
N ALA A 398 7.09 12.56 -21.15
CA ALA A 398 6.84 11.27 -21.78
C ALA A 398 7.28 11.20 -23.26
N ASP A 399 7.58 12.31 -23.95
CA ASP A 399 8.28 12.41 -25.26
C ASP A 399 8.07 11.26 -26.28
N GLY A 400 6.84 10.75 -26.42
CA GLY A 400 6.49 9.66 -27.34
C GLY A 400 6.74 8.24 -26.82
N GLU A 401 7.16 8.07 -25.57
CA GLU A 401 7.08 6.83 -24.79
C GLU A 401 5.62 6.59 -24.32
N VAL A 402 5.18 5.33 -24.36
CA VAL A 402 3.90 4.93 -23.74
C VAL A 402 4.14 4.85 -22.24
N VAL A 403 3.74 5.89 -21.51
CA VAL A 403 3.81 5.99 -20.05
C VAL A 403 2.38 6.08 -19.53
N THR A 404 2.10 5.36 -18.45
CA THR A 404 0.75 5.22 -17.91
C THR A 404 0.81 5.34 -16.39
N GLY A 405 0.45 6.48 -15.83
CA GLY A 405 0.50 6.68 -14.37
C GLY A 405 1.91 6.85 -13.82
N THR A 406 1.98 7.27 -12.56
CA THR A 406 3.24 7.51 -11.84
C THR A 406 3.22 6.97 -10.41
N ALA A 407 4.40 6.89 -9.82
CA ALA A 407 4.57 6.72 -8.38
C ALA A 407 5.56 7.75 -7.86
N THR A 408 5.35 8.23 -6.64
CA THR A 408 6.21 9.23 -6.00
C THR A 408 6.73 8.70 -4.67
N LEU A 409 8.05 8.70 -4.51
CA LEU A 409 8.75 8.38 -3.27
C LEU A 409 8.99 9.66 -2.47
N PHE A 410 8.43 9.73 -1.27
CA PHE A 410 8.69 10.75 -0.26
C PHE A 410 9.70 10.21 0.76
N PRO A 411 10.96 10.65 0.71
CA PRO A 411 11.96 10.23 1.69
C PRO A 411 11.83 11.06 2.98
N ALA A 412 12.13 10.45 4.13
CA ALA A 412 12.17 11.09 5.44
C ALA A 412 10.83 11.70 5.91
N VAL A 413 9.78 10.89 5.90
CA VAL A 413 8.50 11.24 6.55
C VAL A 413 8.59 10.91 8.05
N HIS A 414 8.25 11.89 8.89
CA HIS A 414 8.40 11.86 10.35
C HIS A 414 7.11 12.23 11.09
#